data_AF-A0A959YHL4-F1
#
_entry.id   AF-A0A959YHL4-F1
#
_cell.length_a   1.000
_cell.length_b   1.000
_cell.length_c   1.000
_cell.angle_alpha   90.00
_cell.angle_beta   90.00
_cell.angle_gamma   90.00
#
_symmetry.space_group_name_H-M   'P 1'
#
loop_
_entity.id
_entity.type
_entity.pdbx_description
1 polymer ?
#
loop_
_entity_poly.entity_id
_entity_poly.type
_entity_poly.pdbx_seq_one_letter_code
_entity_poly.pdbx_strand_id
1 'polypeptide(L)'
;MQGTYVEIGVNTCGAYGSNATPPAGYHPSPFLSGLGFVADSDQDGWDVGTPEYCGDYFVPGSPVEGWQIQIDGTTWTNTDQFCWTSEVPGDVVSYEYAGGQYTVVWEGEIASEDFTIRQTTILPEDAGYFVTRLTFCNNGTDVLEDIYYNRNVDPDNDQPWSGDFTTNNIIVFQPPMDDRALVTSEGLTYGCYLGIGALDTDARVSYGNFATTAGDPEDVWDATGGYSGSGSSVGDIANSIAFYVGDLEPGECVCKAFAYILNEDDLEEALELTGAYQLLADGVELPEVNEVNTCQGDTIFFEINNADEYEWTWFPPTFLDTDEGISVICIPGDTVIYYLTGVSECG
;
A
#
# COMPACT_ATOMS: atom_id res chain seq x y z
N MET A 1 8.24 -5.84 9.92
CA MET A 1 7.42 -4.82 10.60
C MET A 1 6.49 -5.57 11.52
N GLN A 2 6.32 -5.12 12.77
CA GLN A 2 5.53 -5.83 13.79
C GLN A 2 4.57 -4.85 14.44
N GLY A 3 3.37 -4.73 13.89
CA GLY A 3 2.26 -4.07 14.56
C GLY A 3 1.67 -4.97 15.65
N THR A 4 0.70 -4.44 16.38
CA THR A 4 -0.10 -5.15 17.37
C THR A 4 -0.87 -6.30 16.72
N TYR A 5 -1.48 -6.05 15.56
CA TYR A 5 -2.36 -7.02 14.89
C TYR A 5 -1.80 -7.58 13.59
N VAL A 6 -0.81 -6.92 12.97
CA VAL A 6 -0.26 -7.33 11.67
C VAL A 6 1.25 -7.40 11.72
N GLU A 7 1.82 -8.46 11.15
CA GLU A 7 3.26 -8.57 10.94
C GLU A 7 3.59 -8.79 9.47
N ILE A 8 4.63 -8.10 9.00
CA ILE A 8 5.00 -8.05 7.57
C ILE A 8 6.50 -8.29 7.42
N GLY A 9 6.87 -9.25 6.56
CA GLY A 9 8.22 -9.33 6.02
C GLY A 9 8.35 -8.51 4.75
N VAL A 10 9.32 -7.58 4.73
CA VAL A 10 9.74 -6.87 3.51
C VAL A 10 11.12 -7.39 3.13
N ASN A 11 11.32 -7.71 1.86
CA ASN A 11 12.59 -8.24 1.37
C ASN A 11 13.42 -7.18 0.63
N THR A 12 14.66 -7.54 0.29
CA THR A 12 15.63 -6.61 -0.32
C THR A 12 15.32 -6.24 -1.78
N CYS A 13 14.37 -6.91 -2.45
CA CYS A 13 13.95 -6.55 -3.81
C CYS A 13 12.64 -5.74 -3.85
N GLY A 14 12.17 -5.24 -2.70
CA GLY A 14 10.96 -4.43 -2.60
C GLY A 14 9.67 -5.25 -2.71
N ALA A 15 9.78 -6.58 -2.74
CA ALA A 15 8.66 -7.50 -2.59
C ALA A 15 8.41 -7.78 -1.09
N TYR A 16 7.21 -8.23 -0.77
CA TYR A 16 6.86 -8.73 0.55
C TYR A 16 7.19 -10.22 0.65
N GLY A 17 7.40 -10.73 1.85
CA GLY A 17 7.90 -12.10 2.04
C GLY A 17 9.40 -12.11 2.24
N SER A 18 9.82 -12.13 3.51
CA SER A 18 11.22 -12.34 3.87
C SER A 18 11.50 -13.83 4.04
N ASN A 19 12.62 -14.30 3.51
CA ASN A 19 13.13 -15.66 3.74
C ASN A 19 14.01 -15.77 5.00
N ALA A 20 14.30 -14.64 5.65
CA ALA A 20 15.10 -14.61 6.86
C ALA A 20 14.25 -15.03 8.06
N THR A 21 14.89 -15.68 9.05
CA THR A 21 14.22 -15.95 10.32
C THR A 21 13.82 -14.61 10.96
N PRO A 22 12.53 -14.39 11.25
CA PRO A 22 12.11 -13.14 11.87
C PRO A 22 12.68 -13.02 13.30
N PRO A 23 12.81 -11.79 13.83
CA PRO A 23 13.21 -11.58 15.22
C PRO A 23 12.31 -12.33 16.21
N ALA A 24 12.83 -12.58 17.43
CA ALA A 24 12.03 -13.21 18.47
C ALA A 24 10.80 -12.35 18.81
N GLY A 25 9.64 -12.99 18.94
CA GLY A 25 8.36 -12.34 19.25
C GLY A 25 7.43 -12.19 18.04
N TYR A 26 7.94 -12.44 16.83
CA TYR A 26 7.10 -12.56 15.62
C TYR A 26 6.41 -13.92 15.54
N HIS A 27 5.37 -14.01 14.70
CA HIS A 27 4.47 -15.16 14.54
C HIS A 27 4.55 -15.76 13.12
N PRO A 28 5.75 -16.17 12.65
CA PRO A 28 5.86 -16.78 11.31
C PRO A 28 5.06 -18.07 11.22
N SER A 29 4.65 -18.43 10.00
CA SER A 29 4.02 -19.73 9.74
C SER A 29 4.85 -20.88 10.35
N PRO A 30 4.22 -21.82 11.08
CA PRO A 30 4.93 -22.87 11.81
C PRO A 30 5.69 -23.86 10.90
N PHE A 31 5.51 -23.77 9.58
CA PHE A 31 6.05 -24.73 8.62
C PHE A 31 7.15 -24.16 7.71
N LEU A 32 7.53 -22.89 7.85
CA LEU A 32 8.42 -22.20 6.90
C LEU A 32 9.48 -21.35 7.61
N SER A 33 10.61 -21.14 6.92
CA SER A 33 11.60 -20.16 7.34
C SER A 33 11.30 -18.84 6.63
N GLY A 34 10.79 -17.85 7.35
CA GLY A 34 10.45 -16.56 6.77
C GLY A 34 9.26 -15.90 7.45
N LEU A 35 8.81 -14.80 6.86
CA LEU A 35 7.60 -14.07 7.23
C LEU A 35 7.03 -13.38 5.99
N GLY A 36 5.81 -13.71 5.61
CA GLY A 36 4.98 -13.00 4.64
C GLY A 36 4.14 -11.95 5.35
N PHE A 37 2.83 -12.12 5.33
CA PHE A 37 1.90 -11.42 6.22
C PHE A 37 1.30 -12.40 7.20
N VAL A 38 1.10 -11.99 8.44
CA VAL A 38 0.21 -12.68 9.38
C VAL A 38 -0.63 -11.63 10.11
N ALA A 39 -1.85 -12.01 10.51
CA ALA A 39 -2.76 -11.09 11.16
C ALA A 39 -3.51 -11.75 12.32
N ASP A 40 -3.46 -11.15 13.50
CA ASP A 40 -4.42 -11.37 14.58
C ASP A 40 -5.75 -10.69 14.19
N SER A 41 -6.50 -11.33 13.29
CA SER A 41 -7.68 -10.75 12.67
C SER A 41 -8.84 -10.51 13.64
N ASP A 42 -8.90 -11.28 14.73
CA ASP A 42 -9.93 -11.11 15.78
C ASP A 42 -9.52 -10.06 16.83
N GLN A 43 -8.28 -9.54 16.75
CA GLN A 43 -7.70 -8.55 17.67
C GLN A 43 -7.78 -8.98 19.15
N ASP A 44 -7.66 -10.28 19.42
CA ASP A 44 -7.79 -10.86 20.76
C ASP A 44 -6.49 -11.48 21.30
N GLY A 45 -5.41 -11.30 20.55
CA GLY A 45 -4.05 -11.72 20.84
C GLY A 45 -3.68 -13.00 20.09
N TRP A 46 -2.43 -13.09 19.65
CA TRP A 46 -1.82 -14.16 18.84
C TRP A 46 -1.88 -15.62 19.36
N ASP A 47 -2.51 -15.87 20.51
CA ASP A 47 -2.66 -17.20 21.14
C ASP A 47 -4.16 -17.55 21.42
N VAL A 48 -5.10 -16.79 20.87
CA VAL A 48 -6.55 -16.92 21.10
C VAL A 48 -7.27 -17.16 19.77
N GLY A 49 -8.40 -17.87 19.79
CA GLY A 49 -9.18 -18.15 18.58
C GLY A 49 -8.93 -19.52 17.97
N THR A 50 -9.54 -19.78 16.81
CA THR A 50 -9.26 -20.94 15.96
C THR A 50 -9.50 -20.54 14.50
N PRO A 51 -8.44 -20.23 13.73
CA PRO A 51 -7.02 -20.31 14.09
C PRO A 51 -6.61 -19.23 15.11
N GLU A 52 -5.41 -19.35 15.65
CA GLU A 52 -4.86 -18.35 16.60
C GLU A 52 -4.55 -17.01 15.93
N TYR A 53 -4.34 -17.02 14.60
CA TYR A 53 -4.16 -15.87 13.74
C TYR A 53 -4.37 -16.31 12.28
N CYS A 54 -4.54 -15.36 11.37
CA CYS A 54 -4.66 -15.61 9.94
C CYS A 54 -3.33 -15.52 9.19
N GLY A 55 -3.22 -16.29 8.10
CA GLY A 55 -1.99 -16.45 7.33
C GLY A 55 -0.98 -17.40 7.99
N ASP A 56 0.26 -17.46 7.53
CA ASP A 56 0.88 -16.71 6.44
C ASP A 56 0.10 -16.71 5.12
N TYR A 57 -0.10 -15.51 4.56
CA TYR A 57 -1.01 -15.26 3.45
C TYR A 57 -0.49 -15.62 2.06
N PHE A 58 0.79 -15.92 1.89
CA PHE A 58 1.33 -16.26 0.56
C PHE A 58 2.66 -17.00 0.59
N VAL A 59 3.35 -17.10 1.74
CA VAL A 59 4.59 -17.87 1.84
C VAL A 59 4.37 -19.40 1.76
N PRO A 60 3.23 -19.98 2.16
CA PRO A 60 3.03 -21.42 2.04
C PRO A 60 3.15 -21.99 0.63
N GLY A 61 3.42 -23.30 0.56
CA GLY A 61 3.54 -24.02 -0.71
C GLY A 61 4.63 -23.46 -1.63
N SER A 62 4.20 -22.74 -2.66
CA SER A 62 5.08 -22.08 -3.63
C SER A 62 4.86 -20.57 -3.52
N PRO A 63 5.63 -19.86 -2.67
CA PRO A 63 5.40 -18.45 -2.43
C PRO A 63 5.25 -17.61 -3.69
N VAL A 64 4.21 -16.78 -3.74
CA VAL A 64 4.07 -15.80 -4.82
C VAL A 64 3.64 -14.48 -4.22
N GLU A 65 4.59 -13.56 -4.19
CA GLU A 65 4.35 -12.14 -4.06
C GLU A 65 5.39 -11.40 -4.90
N GLY A 66 4.99 -10.34 -5.57
CA GLY A 66 5.95 -9.52 -6.29
C GLY A 66 5.31 -8.39 -7.05
N TRP A 67 6.13 -7.70 -7.83
CA TRP A 67 5.70 -6.54 -8.58
C TRP A 67 6.50 -6.44 -9.87
N GLN A 68 5.92 -5.74 -10.84
CA GLN A 68 6.58 -5.42 -12.09
C GLN A 68 6.33 -3.96 -12.44
N ILE A 69 7.22 -3.43 -13.26
CA ILE A 69 7.02 -2.17 -13.96
C ILE A 69 7.22 -2.40 -15.45
N GLN A 70 6.40 -1.73 -16.25
CA GLN A 70 6.47 -1.75 -17.70
C GLN A 70 6.65 -0.31 -18.20
N ILE A 71 7.57 -0.10 -19.13
CA ILE A 71 7.86 1.20 -19.77
C ILE A 71 8.02 0.93 -21.27
N ASP A 72 7.23 1.60 -22.11
CA ASP A 72 7.18 1.39 -23.57
C ASP A 72 7.18 -0.10 -23.97
N GLY A 73 6.33 -0.89 -23.29
CA GLY A 73 6.18 -2.33 -23.52
C GLY A 73 7.32 -3.24 -23.02
N THR A 74 8.39 -2.70 -22.42
CA THR A 74 9.44 -3.49 -21.77
C THR A 74 9.12 -3.68 -20.29
N THR A 75 9.22 -4.90 -19.76
CA THR A 75 8.85 -5.24 -18.38
C THR A 75 10.08 -5.59 -17.54
N TRP A 76 10.11 -5.08 -16.30
CA TRP A 76 11.07 -5.46 -15.26
C TRP A 76 10.32 -5.99 -14.04
N THR A 77 10.76 -7.11 -13.50
CA THR A 77 10.10 -7.87 -12.45
C THR A 77 10.97 -8.05 -11.20
N ASN A 78 10.38 -7.91 -10.02
CA ASN A 78 10.96 -8.31 -8.74
C ASN A 78 9.98 -9.22 -7.97
N THR A 79 10.49 -10.25 -7.27
CA THR A 79 9.65 -11.26 -6.58
C THR A 79 10.17 -11.63 -5.18
N ASP A 80 9.25 -12.01 -4.29
CA ASP A 80 9.43 -12.36 -2.88
C ASP A 80 10.48 -13.45 -2.59
N GLN A 81 10.48 -14.53 -3.37
CA GLN A 81 11.33 -15.69 -3.12
C GLN A 81 12.80 -15.42 -3.40
N PHE A 82 13.61 -15.25 -2.36
CA PHE A 82 15.08 -15.11 -2.45
C PHE A 82 15.56 -14.01 -3.42
N CYS A 83 14.67 -13.11 -3.86
CA CYS A 83 14.93 -12.20 -4.97
C CYS A 83 15.40 -12.95 -6.24
N TRP A 84 14.86 -14.15 -6.53
CA TRP A 84 15.25 -14.97 -7.69
C TRP A 84 15.16 -14.18 -9.00
N THR A 85 14.05 -13.46 -9.16
CA THR A 85 13.90 -12.41 -10.17
C THR A 85 13.99 -11.08 -9.44
N SER A 86 14.94 -10.25 -9.84
CA SER A 86 15.23 -8.93 -9.27
C SER A 86 15.81 -8.05 -10.37
N GLU A 87 14.97 -7.72 -11.35
CA GLU A 87 15.35 -6.99 -12.57
C GLU A 87 15.42 -5.47 -12.35
N VAL A 88 14.83 -4.96 -11.26
CA VAL A 88 15.05 -3.61 -10.75
C VAL A 88 15.98 -3.70 -9.54
N PRO A 89 17.28 -3.40 -9.69
CA PRO A 89 18.21 -3.33 -8.57
C PRO A 89 17.79 -2.25 -7.56
N GLY A 90 17.84 -2.61 -6.27
CA GLY A 90 17.48 -1.72 -5.18
C GLY A 90 17.74 -2.38 -3.82
N ASP A 91 17.45 -1.66 -2.74
CA ASP A 91 17.52 -2.19 -1.37
C ASP A 91 16.61 -1.41 -0.43
N VAL A 92 16.38 -1.96 0.76
CA VAL A 92 15.74 -1.24 1.87
C VAL A 92 16.73 -0.19 2.41
N VAL A 93 16.36 1.08 2.29
CA VAL A 93 17.22 2.22 2.69
C VAL A 93 16.88 2.76 4.07
N SER A 94 15.65 2.55 4.55
CA SER A 94 15.26 2.93 5.91
C SER A 94 14.22 1.98 6.52
N TYR A 95 14.28 1.88 7.85
CA TYR A 95 13.25 1.27 8.68
C TYR A 95 13.14 2.08 9.97
N GLU A 96 11.97 2.61 10.27
CA GLU A 96 11.73 3.43 11.45
C GLU A 96 10.40 3.11 12.13
N TYR A 97 10.32 3.46 13.41
CA TYR A 97 9.07 3.52 14.15
C TYR A 97 8.98 4.90 14.78
N ALA A 98 7.95 5.64 14.42
CA ALA A 98 7.68 6.98 14.91
C ALA A 98 6.18 7.23 14.90
N GLY A 99 5.67 7.96 15.90
CA GLY A 99 4.26 8.38 15.93
C GLY A 99 3.23 7.25 15.95
N GLY A 100 3.57 6.04 16.40
CA GLY A 100 2.65 4.89 16.38
C GLY A 100 2.56 4.20 15.01
N GLN A 101 3.55 4.41 14.13
CA GLN A 101 3.60 3.76 12.83
C GLN A 101 5.01 3.20 12.57
N TYR A 102 5.05 2.06 11.88
CA TYR A 102 6.27 1.49 11.31
C TYR A 102 6.35 1.89 9.84
N THR A 103 7.52 2.38 9.42
CA THR A 103 7.77 2.76 8.03
C THR A 103 9.00 2.03 7.50
N VAL A 104 8.87 1.41 6.33
CA VAL A 104 9.99 0.84 5.56
C VAL A 104 10.06 1.55 4.22
N VAL A 105 11.25 1.98 3.83
CA VAL A 105 11.51 2.54 2.50
C VAL A 105 12.43 1.62 1.73
N TRP A 106 11.98 1.23 0.55
CA TRP A 106 12.79 0.58 -0.47
C TRP A 106 12.97 1.51 -1.67
N GLU A 107 14.17 1.56 -2.22
CA GLU A 107 14.49 2.35 -3.41
C GLU A 107 15.18 1.47 -4.46
N GLY A 108 14.79 1.65 -5.71
CA GLY A 108 15.40 0.98 -6.85
C GLY A 108 15.47 1.85 -8.10
N GLU A 109 16.32 1.42 -9.03
CA GLU A 109 16.64 2.17 -10.24
C GLU A 109 16.73 1.24 -11.45
N ILE A 110 16.10 1.64 -12.55
CA ILE A 110 16.32 1.07 -13.88
C ILE A 110 17.26 2.02 -14.63
N ALA A 111 18.56 1.81 -14.45
CA ALA A 111 19.59 2.70 -15.00
C ALA A 111 19.60 2.78 -16.54
N SER A 112 18.97 1.83 -17.26
CA SER A 112 18.83 1.92 -18.71
C SER A 112 17.76 2.90 -19.17
N GLU A 113 16.79 3.21 -18.32
CA GLU A 113 15.67 4.12 -18.58
C GLU A 113 15.82 5.45 -17.82
N ASP A 114 16.93 5.64 -17.09
CA ASP A 114 17.10 6.75 -16.12
C ASP A 114 15.90 6.88 -15.16
N PHE A 115 15.30 5.74 -14.78
CA PHE A 115 14.06 5.68 -14.02
C PHE A 115 14.31 5.23 -12.58
N THR A 116 13.68 5.89 -11.60
CA THR A 116 13.70 5.45 -10.19
C THR A 116 12.31 5.16 -9.68
N ILE A 117 12.23 4.14 -8.83
CA ILE A 117 11.03 3.80 -8.06
C ILE A 117 11.37 3.78 -6.57
N ARG A 118 10.53 4.43 -5.78
CA ARG A 118 10.56 4.36 -4.32
C ARG A 118 9.26 3.74 -3.83
N GLN A 119 9.37 2.78 -2.92
CA GLN A 119 8.24 2.16 -2.24
C GLN A 119 8.33 2.44 -0.75
N THR A 120 7.34 3.16 -0.21
CA THR A 120 7.23 3.46 1.22
C THR A 120 6.07 2.65 1.79
N THR A 121 6.39 1.61 2.56
CA THR A 121 5.40 0.78 3.27
C THR A 121 5.17 1.34 4.66
N ILE A 122 3.92 1.63 5.00
CA ILE A 122 3.49 2.24 6.26
C ILE A 122 2.50 1.29 6.94
N LEU A 123 2.84 0.84 8.15
CA LEU A 123 1.99 0.02 9.01
C LEU A 123 1.67 0.81 10.28
N PRO A 124 0.44 1.31 10.45
CA PRO A 124 -0.02 1.79 11.74
C PRO A 124 0.04 0.67 12.78
N GLU A 125 0.52 0.96 13.98
CA GLU A 125 0.81 -0.06 15.00
C GLU A 125 -0.43 -0.88 15.36
N ASP A 126 -1.59 -0.23 15.49
CA ASP A 126 -2.84 -0.86 15.92
C ASP A 126 -3.83 -1.11 14.76
N ALA A 127 -3.34 -1.25 13.52
CA ALA A 127 -4.17 -1.50 12.34
C ALA A 127 -4.09 -2.95 11.82
N GLY A 128 -5.19 -3.42 11.24
CA GLY A 128 -5.30 -4.66 10.45
C GLY A 128 -4.94 -4.49 8.96
N TYR A 129 -4.23 -3.42 8.59
CA TYR A 129 -3.84 -3.12 7.21
C TYR A 129 -2.48 -2.43 7.17
N PHE A 130 -1.93 -2.28 5.96
CA PHE A 130 -0.80 -1.40 5.70
C PHE A 130 -0.91 -0.79 4.31
N VAL A 131 -0.32 0.40 4.14
CA VAL A 131 -0.34 1.17 2.90
C VAL A 131 1.04 1.17 2.27
N THR A 132 1.09 1.10 0.95
CA THR A 132 2.31 1.26 0.15
C THR A 132 2.14 2.47 -0.76
N ARG A 133 3.00 3.47 -0.57
CA ARG A 133 3.11 4.60 -1.49
C ARG A 133 4.27 4.37 -2.45
N LEU A 134 3.97 4.57 -3.72
CA LEU A 134 4.87 4.41 -4.85
C LEU A 134 5.20 5.79 -5.40
N THR A 135 6.47 6.06 -5.62
CA THR A 135 6.95 7.24 -6.34
C THR A 135 7.74 6.77 -7.54
N PHE A 136 7.36 7.24 -8.72
CA PHE A 136 7.99 6.92 -10.00
C PHE A 136 8.58 8.19 -10.57
N CYS A 137 9.88 8.23 -10.88
CA CYS A 137 10.54 9.43 -11.39
C CYS A 137 11.32 9.15 -12.68
N ASN A 138 11.19 10.07 -13.63
CA ASN A 138 12.04 10.15 -14.81
C ASN A 138 13.24 11.08 -14.52
N ASN A 139 14.42 10.51 -14.31
CA ASN A 139 15.66 11.26 -14.07
C ASN A 139 16.44 11.55 -15.36
N GLY A 140 15.91 11.13 -16.51
CA GLY A 140 16.51 11.24 -17.81
C GLY A 140 16.25 12.58 -18.49
N THR A 141 16.47 12.60 -19.80
CA THR A 141 16.24 13.79 -20.65
C THR A 141 15.18 13.61 -21.72
N ASP A 142 14.69 12.39 -21.90
CA ASP A 142 13.65 12.02 -22.84
C ASP A 142 12.37 11.64 -22.06
N VAL A 143 11.21 11.74 -22.70
CA VAL A 143 9.93 11.32 -22.10
C VAL A 143 9.94 9.80 -21.95
N LEU A 144 9.50 9.30 -20.80
CA LEU A 144 9.18 7.88 -20.61
C LEU A 144 7.70 7.70 -20.90
N GLU A 145 7.37 6.88 -21.90
CA GLU A 145 6.01 6.70 -22.39
C GLU A 145 5.40 5.40 -21.85
N ASP A 146 4.08 5.42 -21.65
CA ASP A 146 3.24 4.23 -21.42
C ASP A 146 3.70 3.36 -20.23
N ILE A 147 3.77 3.99 -19.06
CA ILE A 147 4.25 3.34 -17.83
C ILE A 147 3.09 2.64 -17.12
N TYR A 148 3.27 1.36 -16.78
CA TYR A 148 2.39 0.59 -15.92
C TYR A 148 3.15 -0.02 -14.74
N TYR A 149 2.49 -0.13 -13.60
CA TYR A 149 2.97 -0.88 -12.44
C TYR A 149 1.94 -1.95 -12.08
N ASN A 150 2.38 -3.12 -11.64
CA ASN A 150 1.50 -4.07 -10.95
C ASN A 150 2.14 -4.64 -9.69
N ARG A 151 1.28 -5.11 -8.78
CA ARG A 151 1.59 -5.95 -7.63
C ARG A 151 0.73 -7.20 -7.71
N ASN A 152 1.33 -8.35 -7.44
CA ASN A 152 0.69 -9.66 -7.52
C ASN A 152 0.94 -10.45 -6.22
N VAL A 153 -0.06 -11.18 -5.76
CA VAL A 153 0.05 -12.11 -4.63
C VAL A 153 -0.81 -13.34 -4.89
N ASP A 154 -0.35 -14.50 -4.41
CA ASP A 154 -1.17 -15.71 -4.33
C ASP A 154 -1.73 -15.88 -2.90
N PRO A 155 -3.04 -15.62 -2.71
CA PRO A 155 -3.66 -15.57 -1.39
C PRO A 155 -3.92 -16.98 -0.83
N ASP A 156 -3.19 -17.32 0.22
CA ASP A 156 -3.16 -18.59 0.96
C ASP A 156 -3.72 -18.45 2.39
N ASN A 157 -4.72 -17.59 2.57
CA ASN A 157 -5.15 -17.03 3.85
C ASN A 157 -5.34 -18.05 4.98
N ASP A 158 -5.94 -19.22 4.69
CA ASP A 158 -6.23 -20.28 5.66
C ASP A 158 -5.19 -21.41 5.64
N GLN A 159 -4.24 -21.40 4.71
CA GLN A 159 -3.41 -22.54 4.36
C GLN A 159 -2.66 -23.10 5.57
N PRO A 160 -2.02 -22.29 6.43
CA PRO A 160 -1.21 -22.83 7.52
C PRO A 160 -2.02 -23.60 8.55
N TRP A 161 -3.33 -23.36 8.63
CA TRP A 161 -4.20 -23.96 9.64
C TRP A 161 -5.16 -25.00 9.07
N SER A 162 -5.54 -24.87 7.80
CA SER A 162 -6.48 -25.77 7.12
C SER A 162 -5.77 -26.79 6.24
N GLY A 163 -4.59 -26.47 5.73
CA GLY A 163 -3.90 -27.18 4.65
C GLY A 163 -4.51 -26.97 3.26
N ASP A 164 -5.47 -26.06 3.11
CA ASP A 164 -6.13 -25.70 1.85
C ASP A 164 -5.66 -24.32 1.37
N PHE A 165 -5.29 -24.24 0.10
CA PHE A 165 -4.81 -23.05 -0.60
C PHE A 165 -5.98 -22.25 -1.23
N THR A 166 -7.17 -22.85 -1.25
CA THR A 166 -8.31 -22.28 -1.98
C THR A 166 -8.88 -21.06 -1.28
N THR A 167 -9.01 -19.95 -2.02
CA THR A 167 -9.72 -18.75 -1.59
C THR A 167 -10.94 -18.45 -2.46
N ASN A 168 -11.88 -17.68 -1.91
CA ASN A 168 -12.95 -17.05 -2.66
C ASN A 168 -12.52 -15.64 -3.08
N ASN A 169 -12.18 -15.47 -4.35
CA ASN A 169 -11.65 -14.22 -4.92
C ASN A 169 -12.78 -13.41 -5.56
N ILE A 170 -12.91 -12.12 -5.21
CA ILE A 170 -14.01 -11.26 -5.67
C ILE A 170 -13.46 -9.88 -6.05
N ILE A 171 -13.82 -9.39 -7.24
CA ILE A 171 -13.65 -7.98 -7.60
C ILE A 171 -14.84 -7.21 -7.02
N VAL A 172 -14.58 -6.41 -5.99
CA VAL A 172 -15.59 -5.64 -5.25
C VAL A 172 -15.80 -4.27 -5.88
N PHE A 173 -14.71 -3.55 -6.11
CA PHE A 173 -14.69 -2.24 -6.78
C PHE A 173 -13.73 -2.25 -7.96
N GLN A 174 -14.07 -1.51 -9.00
CA GLN A 174 -13.26 -1.43 -10.22
C GLN A 174 -13.55 -0.12 -10.96
N PRO A 175 -12.55 0.75 -11.17
CA PRO A 175 -12.74 1.91 -12.02
C PRO A 175 -12.85 1.52 -13.50
N PRO A 176 -13.56 2.32 -14.32
CA PRO A 176 -14.19 3.60 -13.99
C PRO A 176 -15.62 3.47 -13.44
N MET A 177 -16.07 2.27 -13.08
CA MET A 177 -17.44 2.07 -12.56
C MET A 177 -17.58 2.49 -11.09
N ASP A 178 -16.47 2.50 -10.37
CA ASP A 178 -16.26 3.02 -9.01
C ASP A 178 -14.95 3.83 -9.02
N ASP A 179 -14.74 4.76 -8.10
CA ASP A 179 -13.47 5.47 -7.97
C ASP A 179 -12.42 4.65 -7.19
N ARG A 180 -12.84 3.52 -6.60
CA ARG A 180 -11.98 2.55 -5.94
C ARG A 180 -11.73 1.33 -6.82
N ALA A 181 -10.56 0.74 -6.62
CA ALA A 181 -10.23 -0.60 -7.06
C ALA A 181 -10.07 -1.50 -5.83
N LEU A 182 -10.72 -2.66 -5.79
CA LEU A 182 -10.60 -3.59 -4.66
C LEU A 182 -10.87 -5.03 -5.11
N VAL A 183 -9.89 -5.90 -4.89
CA VAL A 183 -10.04 -7.35 -4.96
C VAL A 183 -9.88 -7.93 -3.56
N THR A 184 -10.73 -8.91 -3.23
CA THR A 184 -10.70 -9.60 -1.94
C THR A 184 -10.50 -11.09 -2.13
N SER A 185 -9.86 -11.73 -1.16
CA SER A 185 -9.69 -13.17 -1.00
C SER A 185 -10.16 -13.55 0.39
N GLU A 186 -11.02 -14.55 0.48
CA GLU A 186 -11.47 -15.10 1.76
C GLU A 186 -11.15 -16.60 1.82
N GLY A 187 -10.51 -17.04 2.89
CA GLY A 187 -10.28 -18.45 3.17
C GLY A 187 -11.58 -19.21 3.42
N LEU A 188 -11.71 -20.43 2.88
CA LEU A 188 -12.98 -21.18 2.92
C LEU A 188 -13.25 -21.95 4.22
N THR A 189 -12.26 -22.04 5.11
CA THR A 189 -12.34 -22.82 6.35
C THR A 189 -12.55 -21.93 7.56
N TYR A 190 -11.74 -20.89 7.68
CA TYR A 190 -11.69 -20.00 8.83
C TYR A 190 -12.09 -18.56 8.50
N GLY A 191 -12.24 -18.21 7.22
CA GLY A 191 -12.67 -16.87 6.81
C GLY A 191 -11.57 -15.83 6.89
N CYS A 192 -10.29 -16.22 6.91
CA CYS A 192 -9.20 -15.26 6.92
C CYS A 192 -9.28 -14.36 5.67
N TYR A 193 -9.24 -13.06 5.89
CA TYR A 193 -9.54 -12.04 4.88
C TYR A 193 -8.26 -11.38 4.36
N LEU A 194 -8.18 -11.18 3.04
CA LEU A 194 -7.16 -10.37 2.39
C LEU A 194 -7.83 -9.49 1.35
N GLY A 195 -7.64 -8.17 1.45
CA GLY A 195 -8.01 -7.20 0.43
C GLY A 195 -6.76 -6.54 -0.15
N ILE A 196 -6.81 -6.22 -1.44
CA ILE A 196 -5.83 -5.37 -2.11
C ILE A 196 -6.60 -4.31 -2.86
N GLY A 197 -6.35 -3.04 -2.56
CA GLY A 197 -7.13 -1.97 -3.16
C GLY A 197 -6.51 -0.59 -3.07
N ALA A 198 -7.11 0.34 -3.79
CA ALA A 198 -6.74 1.74 -3.85
C ALA A 198 -7.96 2.62 -4.14
N LEU A 199 -7.95 3.84 -3.63
CA LEU A 199 -8.84 4.93 -4.01
C LEU A 199 -8.13 5.77 -5.11
N ASP A 200 -8.05 5.22 -6.31
CA ASP A 200 -7.39 5.85 -7.46
C ASP A 200 -8.09 5.40 -8.76
N THR A 201 -8.48 6.36 -9.59
CA THR A 201 -9.19 6.09 -10.85
C THR A 201 -8.32 5.42 -11.92
N ASP A 202 -7.00 5.49 -11.79
CA ASP A 202 -6.02 4.81 -12.64
C ASP A 202 -5.66 3.42 -12.11
N ALA A 203 -6.11 3.04 -10.91
CA ALA A 203 -5.94 1.70 -10.38
C ALA A 203 -6.91 0.71 -11.03
N ARG A 204 -6.45 -0.53 -11.23
CA ARG A 204 -7.28 -1.67 -11.63
C ARG A 204 -6.89 -2.88 -10.81
N VAL A 205 -7.86 -3.69 -10.44
CA VAL A 205 -7.61 -4.97 -9.76
C VAL A 205 -8.00 -6.14 -10.64
N SER A 206 -7.37 -7.30 -10.43
CA SER A 206 -7.77 -8.51 -11.13
C SER A 206 -7.53 -9.75 -10.28
N TYR A 207 -8.16 -10.85 -10.68
CA TYR A 207 -7.75 -12.20 -10.30
C TYR A 207 -7.43 -12.99 -11.56
N GLY A 208 -6.53 -13.97 -11.46
CA GLY A 208 -6.17 -14.85 -12.57
C GLY A 208 -4.67 -15.04 -12.68
N ASN A 209 -4.28 -15.99 -13.53
CA ASN A 209 -2.90 -16.48 -13.60
C ASN A 209 -2.36 -16.86 -12.21
N PHE A 210 -1.04 -16.87 -12.03
CA PHE A 210 -0.42 -17.32 -10.79
C PHE A 210 0.88 -16.56 -10.53
N ALA A 211 1.94 -16.88 -11.28
CA ALA A 211 3.24 -16.26 -11.10
C ALA A 211 3.22 -14.77 -11.46
N THR A 212 4.04 -13.98 -10.75
CA THR A 212 4.28 -12.56 -11.06
C THR A 212 4.72 -12.33 -12.51
N THR A 213 5.33 -13.33 -13.16
CA THR A 213 5.79 -13.25 -14.55
C THR A 213 4.80 -13.84 -15.58
N ALA A 214 3.58 -14.18 -15.17
CA ALA A 214 2.61 -14.85 -16.05
C ALA A 214 1.99 -13.92 -17.11
N GLY A 215 2.04 -12.61 -16.90
CA GLY A 215 1.68 -11.58 -17.86
C GLY A 215 2.47 -10.29 -17.57
N ASP A 216 2.19 -9.25 -18.34
CA ASP A 216 2.77 -7.93 -18.14
C ASP A 216 1.81 -7.00 -17.36
N PRO A 217 2.30 -5.91 -16.74
CA PRO A 217 1.47 -4.92 -16.06
C PRO A 217 0.26 -4.41 -16.87
N GLU A 218 0.42 -4.13 -18.17
CA GLU A 218 -0.69 -3.76 -19.07
C GLU A 218 -1.79 -4.84 -19.10
N ASP A 219 -1.44 -6.13 -19.20
CA ASP A 219 -2.41 -7.23 -19.21
C ASP A 219 -3.21 -7.30 -17.90
N VAL A 220 -2.57 -7.01 -16.76
CA VAL A 220 -3.25 -6.95 -15.46
C VAL A 220 -4.21 -5.77 -15.41
N TRP A 221 -3.77 -4.61 -15.89
CA TRP A 221 -4.57 -3.38 -15.89
C TRP A 221 -5.80 -3.49 -16.81
N ASP A 222 -5.62 -4.03 -18.02
CA ASP A 222 -6.69 -4.26 -19.00
C ASP A 222 -7.54 -5.50 -18.70
N ALA A 223 -7.13 -6.32 -17.71
CA ALA A 223 -7.70 -7.63 -17.42
C ALA A 223 -7.78 -8.54 -18.65
N THR A 224 -6.68 -8.61 -19.41
CA THR A 224 -6.46 -9.52 -20.55
C THR A 224 -5.53 -10.66 -20.17
N GLY A 225 -4.97 -11.41 -21.11
CA GLY A 225 -3.92 -12.39 -20.81
C GLY A 225 -4.26 -13.54 -19.83
N GLY A 226 -5.53 -13.75 -19.47
CA GLY A 226 -5.94 -14.73 -18.44
C GLY A 226 -6.35 -14.12 -17.10
N TYR A 227 -6.27 -12.80 -16.96
CA TYR A 227 -6.79 -12.03 -15.84
C TYR A 227 -8.30 -11.74 -16.01
N SER A 228 -8.98 -11.49 -14.90
CA SER A 228 -10.38 -11.09 -14.84
C SER A 228 -10.54 -9.87 -13.94
N GLY A 229 -11.04 -8.78 -14.50
CA GLY A 229 -11.31 -7.53 -13.80
C GLY A 229 -12.73 -7.40 -13.29
N SER A 230 -13.51 -8.49 -13.24
CA SER A 230 -14.87 -8.49 -12.68
C SER A 230 -15.30 -9.87 -12.19
N GLY A 231 -16.32 -9.91 -11.34
CA GLY A 231 -16.94 -11.15 -10.88
C GLY A 231 -16.16 -11.81 -9.75
N SER A 232 -16.28 -13.13 -9.65
CA SER A 232 -15.67 -13.92 -8.60
C SER A 232 -15.17 -15.27 -9.11
N SER A 233 -14.17 -15.82 -8.44
CA SER A 233 -13.65 -17.16 -8.69
C SER A 233 -13.23 -17.82 -7.39
N VAL A 234 -13.57 -19.10 -7.23
CA VAL A 234 -13.10 -19.91 -6.10
C VAL A 234 -11.99 -20.82 -6.60
N GLY A 235 -10.80 -20.67 -6.02
CA GLY A 235 -9.62 -21.40 -6.46
C GLY A 235 -8.35 -20.93 -5.76
N ASP A 236 -7.29 -21.71 -5.98
CA ASP A 236 -5.90 -21.36 -5.76
C ASP A 236 -5.45 -20.48 -6.96
N ILE A 237 -5.61 -19.16 -6.82
CA ILE A 237 -5.57 -18.17 -7.90
C ILE A 237 -5.00 -16.86 -7.36
N ALA A 238 -4.02 -16.30 -8.07
CA ALA A 238 -3.44 -15.02 -7.72
C ALA A 238 -4.39 -13.83 -7.93
N ASN A 239 -4.19 -12.81 -7.10
CA ASN A 239 -4.83 -11.52 -7.18
C ASN A 239 -3.80 -10.43 -7.42
N SER A 240 -4.23 -9.34 -8.04
CA SER A 240 -3.33 -8.25 -8.40
C SER A 240 -4.00 -6.89 -8.32
N ILE A 241 -3.19 -5.86 -8.09
CA ILE A 241 -3.52 -4.46 -8.37
C ILE A 241 -2.52 -3.90 -9.36
N ALA A 242 -2.97 -3.09 -10.31
CA ALA A 242 -2.16 -2.43 -11.31
C ALA A 242 -2.54 -0.96 -11.45
N PHE A 243 -1.58 -0.14 -11.85
CA PHE A 243 -1.76 1.28 -12.10
C PHE A 243 -1.27 1.61 -13.50
N TYR A 244 -2.06 2.40 -14.21
CA TYR A 244 -1.55 3.14 -15.35
C TYR A 244 -0.92 4.43 -14.81
N VAL A 245 0.39 4.54 -14.91
CA VAL A 245 1.16 5.71 -14.43
C VAL A 245 1.14 6.81 -15.49
N GLY A 246 1.04 6.45 -16.77
CA GLY A 246 1.04 7.38 -17.89
C GLY A 246 2.44 7.66 -18.42
N ASP A 247 2.61 8.85 -18.99
CA ASP A 247 3.90 9.33 -19.49
C ASP A 247 4.57 10.21 -18.42
N LEU A 248 5.89 10.15 -18.31
CA LEU A 248 6.67 11.03 -17.43
C LEU A 248 7.61 11.91 -18.25
N GLU A 249 7.42 13.22 -18.18
CA GLU A 249 8.33 14.20 -18.75
C GLU A 249 9.69 14.18 -18.01
N PRO A 250 10.78 14.68 -18.64
CA PRO A 250 12.09 14.76 -17.97
C PRO A 250 12.05 15.53 -16.65
N GLY A 251 12.43 14.86 -15.56
CA GLY A 251 12.41 15.40 -14.20
C GLY A 251 11.06 15.35 -13.49
N GLU A 252 10.04 14.75 -14.10
CA GLU A 252 8.72 14.54 -13.49
C GLU A 252 8.74 13.30 -12.59
N CYS A 253 8.01 13.38 -11.48
CA CYS A 253 7.62 12.21 -10.70
C CYS A 253 6.11 12.14 -10.52
N VAL A 254 5.58 10.93 -10.43
CA VAL A 254 4.17 10.64 -10.13
C VAL A 254 4.09 9.70 -8.94
N CYS A 255 3.09 9.93 -8.09
CA CYS A 255 2.80 9.13 -6.91
C CYS A 255 1.54 8.29 -7.11
N LYS A 256 1.55 7.05 -6.60
CA LYS A 256 0.40 6.14 -6.51
C LYS A 256 0.39 5.46 -5.15
N ALA A 257 -0.75 4.99 -4.68
CA ALA A 257 -0.83 4.27 -3.41
C ALA A 257 -1.84 3.12 -3.47
N PHE A 258 -1.55 2.04 -2.73
CA PHE A 258 -2.48 0.94 -2.49
C PHE A 258 -2.32 0.39 -1.08
N ALA A 259 -3.31 -0.34 -0.61
CA ALA A 259 -3.32 -1.00 0.68
C ALA A 259 -3.44 -2.51 0.53
N TYR A 260 -2.78 -3.23 1.44
CA TYR A 260 -3.12 -4.59 1.80
C TYR A 260 -3.94 -4.56 3.09
N ILE A 261 -5.08 -5.23 3.09
CA ILE A 261 -6.10 -5.17 4.15
C ILE A 261 -6.30 -6.60 4.68
N LEU A 262 -5.92 -6.86 5.92
CA LEU A 262 -5.91 -8.20 6.53
C LEU A 262 -7.07 -8.37 7.53
N ASN A 263 -7.87 -7.33 7.72
CA ASN A 263 -9.12 -7.31 8.46
C ASN A 263 -10.16 -6.48 7.70
N GLU A 264 -11.33 -7.07 7.41
CA GLU A 264 -12.40 -6.39 6.65
C GLU A 264 -12.93 -5.14 7.37
N ASP A 265 -12.90 -5.11 8.70
CA ASP A 265 -13.39 -3.97 9.49
C ASP A 265 -12.58 -2.69 9.25
N ASP A 266 -11.32 -2.81 8.81
CA ASP A 266 -10.45 -1.67 8.54
C ASP A 266 -10.42 -1.25 7.06
N LEU A 267 -11.25 -1.88 6.21
CA LEU A 267 -11.20 -1.70 4.75
C LEU A 267 -11.39 -0.25 4.32
N GLU A 268 -12.38 0.45 4.87
CA GLU A 268 -12.70 1.81 4.42
C GLU A 268 -11.57 2.77 4.81
N GLU A 269 -11.08 2.67 6.04
CA GLU A 269 -9.94 3.48 6.52
C GLU A 269 -8.70 3.24 5.67
N ALA A 270 -8.38 1.97 5.38
CA ALA A 270 -7.23 1.62 4.55
C ALA A 270 -7.33 2.18 3.13
N LEU A 271 -8.51 2.15 2.50
CA LEU A 271 -8.71 2.71 1.16
C LEU A 271 -8.67 4.24 1.19
N GLU A 272 -9.29 4.88 2.18
CA GLU A 272 -9.21 6.33 2.36
C GLU A 272 -7.75 6.78 2.45
N LEU A 273 -6.87 6.00 3.10
CA LEU A 273 -5.45 6.32 3.24
C LEU A 273 -4.62 6.23 1.94
N THR A 274 -5.20 5.71 0.87
CA THR A 274 -4.58 5.64 -0.47
C THR A 274 -5.03 6.75 -1.41
N GLY A 275 -6.01 7.55 -0.99
CA GLY A 275 -6.55 8.66 -1.78
C GLY A 275 -5.71 9.93 -1.69
N ALA A 276 -6.28 11.02 -2.19
CA ALA A 276 -5.68 12.35 -2.09
C ALA A 276 -5.51 12.80 -0.62
N TYR A 277 -4.63 13.79 -0.42
CA TYR A 277 -4.48 14.43 0.88
C TYR A 277 -5.81 14.99 1.40
N GLN A 278 -6.00 14.91 2.72
CA GLN A 278 -7.20 15.42 3.39
C GLN A 278 -6.78 16.37 4.49
N LEU A 279 -7.29 17.60 4.47
CA LEU A 279 -7.09 18.56 5.54
C LEU A 279 -8.22 18.40 6.56
N LEU A 280 -7.91 18.22 7.84
CA LEU A 280 -8.88 18.10 8.92
C LEU A 280 -8.70 19.24 9.94
N ALA A 281 -9.81 19.62 10.57
CA ALA A 281 -9.83 20.44 11.78
C ALA A 281 -10.68 19.76 12.85
N ASP A 282 -10.09 19.49 14.01
CA ASP A 282 -10.70 18.77 15.12
C ASP A 282 -11.34 17.43 14.67
N GLY A 283 -10.66 16.72 13.77
CA GLY A 283 -11.11 15.45 13.18
C GLY A 283 -12.21 15.59 12.11
N VAL A 284 -12.55 16.80 11.66
CA VAL A 284 -13.53 17.06 10.60
C VAL A 284 -12.81 17.49 9.33
N GLU A 285 -13.01 16.74 8.24
CA GLU A 285 -12.46 17.07 6.92
C GLU A 285 -12.94 18.44 6.42
N LEU A 286 -11.99 19.21 5.89
CA LEU A 286 -12.16 20.51 5.28
C LEU A 286 -11.92 20.39 3.76
N PRO A 287 -12.87 20.80 2.90
CA PRO A 287 -12.56 21.04 1.49
C PRO A 287 -11.52 22.16 1.33
N GLU A 288 -10.84 22.21 0.18
CA GLU A 288 -9.74 23.15 -0.15
C GLU A 288 -9.99 24.62 0.24
N VAL A 289 -11.25 25.08 0.28
CA VAL A 289 -11.62 26.39 0.82
C VAL A 289 -12.72 26.21 1.85
N ASN A 290 -12.38 26.39 3.13
CA ASN A 290 -13.37 26.30 4.21
C ASN A 290 -13.15 27.31 5.34
N GLU A 291 -14.18 27.51 6.16
CA GLU A 291 -14.17 28.36 7.34
C GLU A 291 -14.39 27.50 8.59
N VAL A 292 -13.39 27.45 9.47
CA VAL A 292 -13.50 26.81 10.79
C VAL A 292 -13.95 27.86 11.80
N ASN A 293 -15.14 27.67 12.39
CA ASN A 293 -15.71 28.59 13.37
C ASN A 293 -15.44 28.08 14.80
N THR A 294 -14.71 28.85 15.58
CA THR A 294 -14.40 28.53 16.99
C THR A 294 -14.53 29.76 17.89
N CYS A 295 -14.59 29.60 19.22
CA CYS A 295 -14.55 30.76 20.11
C CYS A 295 -13.11 31.30 20.21
N GLN A 296 -12.99 32.60 20.44
CA GLN A 296 -11.69 33.22 20.63
C GLN A 296 -10.92 32.54 21.78
N GLY A 297 -9.72 32.04 21.48
CA GLY A 297 -8.85 31.35 22.43
C GLY A 297 -9.16 29.87 22.65
N ASP A 298 -10.14 29.29 21.96
CA ASP A 298 -10.30 27.83 21.89
C ASP A 298 -9.16 27.23 21.05
N THR A 299 -8.86 25.96 21.29
CA THR A 299 -7.84 25.22 20.53
C THR A 299 -8.50 24.53 19.34
N ILE A 300 -7.87 24.64 18.18
CA ILE A 300 -8.16 23.85 16.98
C ILE A 300 -6.95 22.97 16.69
N PHE A 301 -7.18 21.68 16.45
CA PHE A 301 -6.17 20.73 15.98
C PHE A 301 -6.33 20.55 14.48
N PHE A 302 -5.33 20.98 13.71
CA PHE A 302 -5.25 20.72 12.28
C PHE A 302 -4.40 19.49 12.01
N GLU A 303 -4.88 18.63 11.12
CA GLU A 303 -4.20 17.41 10.68
C GLU A 303 -4.29 17.32 9.15
N ILE A 304 -3.24 16.84 8.49
CA ILE A 304 -3.25 16.53 7.05
C ILE A 304 -2.97 15.04 6.88
N ASN A 305 -3.99 14.28 6.50
CA ASN A 305 -3.85 12.87 6.19
C ASN A 305 -3.41 12.68 4.73
N ASN A 306 -2.84 11.51 4.42
CA ASN A 306 -2.38 11.12 3.07
C ASN A 306 -1.41 12.12 2.45
N ALA A 307 -0.50 12.64 3.28
CA ALA A 307 0.36 13.72 2.85
C ALA A 307 1.80 13.61 3.33
N ASP A 308 2.22 12.41 3.75
CA ASP A 308 3.57 12.19 4.28
C ASP A 308 4.66 12.35 3.22
N GLU A 309 4.32 12.29 1.92
CA GLU A 309 5.24 12.62 0.83
C GLU A 309 5.40 14.13 0.57
N TYR A 310 4.63 14.98 1.25
CA TYR A 310 4.66 16.43 1.10
C TYR A 310 5.32 17.10 2.30
N GLU A 311 6.21 18.05 2.01
CA GLU A 311 6.69 19.03 2.98
C GLU A 311 5.67 20.17 3.06
N TRP A 312 4.94 20.26 4.18
CA TRP A 312 3.88 21.25 4.38
C TRP A 312 4.34 22.49 5.11
N THR A 313 3.91 23.65 4.63
CA THR A 313 4.13 24.95 5.27
C THR A 313 2.82 25.73 5.42
N TRP A 314 2.69 26.44 6.53
CA TRP A 314 1.50 27.20 6.93
C TRP A 314 1.80 28.68 7.03
N PHE A 315 0.98 29.53 6.40
CA PHE A 315 1.19 30.98 6.44
C PHE A 315 -0.13 31.76 6.61
N PRO A 316 -0.20 32.78 7.47
CA PRO A 316 0.85 33.28 8.35
C PRO A 316 1.02 32.38 9.60
N PRO A 317 2.17 32.39 10.29
CA PRO A 317 2.39 31.58 11.51
C PRO A 317 1.63 32.10 12.74
N THR A 318 0.73 33.07 12.55
CA THR A 318 0.06 33.75 13.66
C THR A 318 -0.90 32.78 14.34
N PHE A 319 -0.82 32.66 15.67
CA PHE A 319 -1.63 31.74 16.48
C PHE A 319 -1.37 30.24 16.30
N LEU A 320 -0.36 29.85 15.52
CA LEU A 320 0.06 28.46 15.36
C LEU A 320 1.18 28.13 16.35
N ASP A 321 1.26 26.87 16.78
CA ASP A 321 2.37 26.34 17.57
C ASP A 321 3.61 26.00 16.70
N THR A 322 3.37 25.53 15.48
CA THR A 322 4.33 25.31 14.39
C THR A 322 3.77 25.82 13.07
N ASP A 323 4.63 26.24 12.15
CA ASP A 323 4.27 26.66 10.78
C ASP A 323 4.71 25.66 9.71
N GLU A 324 5.16 24.47 10.13
CA GLU A 324 5.60 23.39 9.27
C GLU A 324 4.99 22.05 9.73
N GLY A 325 4.76 21.15 8.79
CA GLY A 325 4.30 19.78 9.01
C GLY A 325 2.79 19.55 8.85
N ILE A 326 2.41 18.30 9.06
CA ILE A 326 1.03 17.79 8.87
C ILE A 326 0.16 17.89 10.14
N SER A 327 0.73 18.19 11.30
CA SER A 327 -0.01 18.36 12.56
C SER A 327 0.29 19.73 13.15
N VAL A 328 -0.74 20.57 13.26
CA VAL A 328 -0.60 21.98 13.70
C VAL A 328 -1.70 22.32 14.70
N ILE A 329 -1.33 22.98 15.79
CA ILE A 329 -2.27 23.48 16.79
C ILE A 329 -2.47 24.99 16.61
N CYS A 330 -3.72 25.42 16.45
CA CYS A 330 -4.10 26.82 16.36
C CYS A 330 -4.88 27.28 17.60
N ILE A 331 -4.53 28.44 18.16
CA ILE A 331 -5.28 29.09 19.25
C ILE A 331 -5.61 30.53 18.84
N PRO A 332 -6.67 30.75 18.02
CA PRO A 332 -6.91 32.02 17.37
C PRO A 332 -7.34 33.10 18.36
N GLY A 333 -6.60 34.21 18.37
CA GLY A 333 -6.95 35.42 19.10
C GLY A 333 -7.85 36.38 18.32
N ASP A 334 -8.00 36.18 17.00
CA ASP A 334 -8.87 36.90 16.08
C ASP A 334 -9.09 36.02 14.83
N THR A 335 -9.92 36.46 13.88
CA THR A 335 -10.07 35.79 12.58
C THR A 335 -8.75 35.87 11.80
N VAL A 336 -8.30 34.73 11.28
CA VAL A 336 -7.09 34.58 10.48
C VAL A 336 -7.38 33.69 9.28
N ILE A 337 -6.73 33.97 8.15
CA ILE A 337 -6.77 33.13 6.95
C ILE A 337 -5.41 32.48 6.82
N TYR A 338 -5.36 31.16 6.77
CA TYR A 338 -4.16 30.39 6.51
C TYR A 338 -4.09 29.97 5.04
N TYR A 339 -2.88 29.99 4.51
CA TYR A 339 -2.48 29.44 3.21
C TYR A 339 -1.55 28.28 3.50
N LEU A 340 -1.91 27.11 3.00
CA LEU A 340 -1.14 25.88 3.14
C LEU A 340 -0.44 25.61 1.82
N THR A 341 0.83 25.21 1.87
CA THR A 341 1.58 24.77 0.68
C THR A 341 2.26 23.46 1.02
N GLY A 342 1.87 22.39 0.33
CA GLY A 342 2.57 21.10 0.33
C GLY A 342 3.47 21.03 -0.90
N VAL A 343 4.71 20.62 -0.72
CA VAL A 343 5.65 20.36 -1.82
C VAL A 343 6.12 18.92 -1.70
N SER A 344 5.85 18.11 -2.72
CA SER A 344 6.35 16.74 -2.82
C SER A 344 7.29 16.58 -3.99
N GLU A 345 7.99 15.45 -4.05
CA GLU A 345 8.70 15.04 -5.27
C GLU A 345 7.73 14.79 -6.44
N CYS A 346 6.45 14.51 -6.14
CA CYS A 346 5.39 14.24 -7.10
C CYS A 346 4.60 15.48 -7.58
N GLY A 347 5.08 16.69 -7.26
CA GLY A 347 4.43 17.96 -7.60
C GLY A 347 4.03 18.78 -6.39
#